data_AF-A0AAV6SPC9-F1
#
_entry.id   AF-A0AAV6SPC9-F1
#
_cell.length_a   1.000
_cell.length_b   1.000
_cell.length_c   1.000
_cell.angle_alpha   90.00
_cell.angle_beta   90.00
_cell.angle_gamma   90.00
#
_symmetry.space_group_name_H-M   'P 1'
#
loop_
_entity.id
_entity.type
_entity.pdbx_description
1 polymer ?
#
loop_
_entity_poly.entity_id
_entity_poly.type
_entity_poly.pdbx_seq_one_letter_code
_entity_poly.pdbx_strand_id
1 'polypeptide(L)'
;MDPASQDINLNSPNKGLDVDHSDNLSDVHVEGAVRNAANPLPPGLTEEEAQELRTELTKVEEEINTLRQVLSAKERHAIELKRKLGLSPLNELKQNLTKSWQDVQTSNAYLSASATLDDITHSEAYKKTQETLSQAGQKTSAALTTVGSAISKKLGDMRALPFSNSFR
;
A
#
# COMPACT_ATOMS: atom_id res chain seq x y z
N MET A 1 29.26 19.61 -40.77
CA MET A 1 27.99 19.26 -40.12
C MET A 1 28.03 19.90 -38.74
N ASP A 2 27.53 21.13 -38.63
CA ASP A 2 27.40 21.85 -37.35
C ASP A 2 26.06 21.48 -36.71
N PRO A 3 26.03 21.01 -35.45
CA PRO A 3 24.78 20.90 -34.71
C PRO A 3 24.48 22.20 -33.96
N ALA A 4 23.28 22.72 -34.20
CA ALA A 4 22.70 23.89 -33.57
C ALA A 4 22.68 23.78 -32.03
N SER A 5 23.20 24.81 -31.36
CA SER A 5 22.95 25.05 -29.94
C SER A 5 21.89 26.15 -29.82
N GLN A 6 20.68 25.76 -29.38
CA GLN A 6 19.65 26.68 -28.91
C GLN A 6 19.44 26.43 -27.43
N ASP A 7 20.09 27.24 -26.60
CA ASP A 7 19.87 27.25 -25.15
C ASP A 7 18.56 27.99 -24.83
N ILE A 8 17.52 27.24 -24.49
CA ILE A 8 16.31 27.76 -23.88
C ILE A 8 16.58 28.06 -22.40
N ASN A 9 16.83 29.34 -22.11
CA ASN A 9 16.97 29.85 -20.75
C ASN A 9 15.59 30.01 -20.09
N LEU A 10 15.28 29.15 -19.11
CA LEU A 10 14.02 29.14 -18.35
C LEU A 10 14.13 29.77 -16.95
N ASN A 11 15.09 30.66 -16.69
CA ASN A 11 15.19 31.27 -15.37
C ASN A 11 14.50 32.64 -15.29
N SER A 12 13.23 32.64 -14.85
CA SER A 12 12.61 33.80 -14.21
C SER A 12 11.84 33.34 -12.98
N PRO A 13 12.36 33.55 -11.76
CA PRO A 13 11.59 33.33 -10.55
C PRO A 13 10.68 34.54 -10.35
N ASN A 14 9.38 34.36 -10.58
CA ASN A 14 8.38 35.34 -10.18
C ASN A 14 8.38 35.45 -8.64
N LYS A 15 8.86 36.58 -8.15
CA LYS A 15 8.84 37.00 -6.74
C LYS A 15 7.45 37.54 -6.41
N GLY A 16 6.79 36.94 -5.42
CA GLY A 16 5.58 37.55 -4.84
C GLY A 16 4.67 36.59 -4.11
N LEU A 17 5.09 36.08 -2.95
CA LEU A 17 4.20 35.57 -1.91
C LEU A 17 4.89 35.84 -0.58
N ASP A 18 4.68 37.06 -0.09
CA ASP A 18 4.92 37.45 1.29
C ASP A 18 3.58 37.48 2.02
N VAL A 19 3.68 37.31 3.34
CA VAL A 19 2.65 37.49 4.39
C VAL A 19 1.86 36.23 4.79
N ASP A 20 2.60 35.31 5.40
CA ASP A 20 2.53 34.99 6.84
C ASP A 20 1.38 35.64 7.67
N HIS A 21 0.50 34.84 8.26
CA HIS A 21 0.36 34.73 9.73
C HIS A 21 -0.70 33.70 10.10
N SER A 22 -0.23 32.62 10.73
CA SER A 22 -1.00 31.86 11.70
C SER A 22 -1.44 32.80 12.83
N ASP A 23 -2.69 32.66 13.29
CA ASP A 23 -3.06 32.54 14.72
C ASP A 23 -4.52 32.95 14.97
N ASN A 24 -5.36 31.92 15.05
CA ASN A 24 -6.23 31.64 16.19
C ASN A 24 -6.54 32.82 17.14
N LEU A 25 -7.80 33.27 17.16
CA LEU A 25 -8.51 33.54 18.42
C LEU A 25 -10.02 33.52 18.16
N SER A 26 -10.65 32.41 18.55
CA SER A 26 -12.06 32.40 18.91
C SER A 26 -12.26 33.34 20.09
N ASP A 27 -12.86 34.51 19.86
CA ASP A 27 -13.47 35.27 20.94
C ASP A 27 -14.94 35.54 20.64
N VAL A 28 -15.76 35.08 21.58
CA VAL A 28 -17.21 35.11 21.55
C VAL A 28 -17.63 36.50 22.02
N HIS A 29 -18.22 37.30 21.13
CA HIS A 29 -19.06 38.41 21.58
C HIS A 29 -20.52 38.12 21.21
N VAL A 30 -21.27 37.78 22.25
CA VAL A 30 -22.73 37.74 22.23
C VAL A 30 -23.22 39.19 22.31
N GLU A 31 -24.30 39.44 21.58
CA GLU A 31 -25.37 40.42 21.88
C GLU A 31 -25.50 41.59 20.91
N GLY A 32 -26.69 41.66 20.30
CA GLY A 32 -27.34 42.93 20.00
C GLY A 32 -27.40 43.34 18.52
N ALA A 33 -28.62 43.22 17.97
CA ALA A 33 -29.17 44.02 16.87
C ALA A 33 -28.79 43.64 15.42
N VAL A 34 -29.72 42.90 14.81
CA VAL A 34 -30.31 43.17 13.48
C VAL A 34 -29.42 43.92 12.49
N ARG A 35 -28.81 43.17 11.57
CA ARG A 35 -28.82 43.56 10.15
C ARG A 35 -28.61 42.33 9.30
N ASN A 36 -29.69 41.88 8.65
CA ASN A 36 -29.56 41.11 7.41
C ASN A 36 -28.67 41.92 6.48
N ALA A 37 -27.42 41.52 6.32
CA ALA A 37 -26.57 42.02 5.25
C ALA A 37 -27.11 41.40 3.95
N ALA A 38 -28.20 41.98 3.46
CA ALA A 38 -28.63 41.80 2.09
C ALA A 38 -27.44 42.20 1.20
N ASN A 39 -26.98 41.26 0.37
CA ASN A 39 -26.16 41.62 -0.78
C ASN A 39 -26.82 42.81 -1.48
N PRO A 40 -26.10 43.92 -1.73
CA PRO A 40 -26.68 45.05 -2.44
C PRO A 40 -27.15 44.57 -3.81
N LEU A 41 -28.38 44.94 -4.18
CA LEU A 41 -28.90 44.66 -5.52
C LEU A 41 -27.94 45.23 -6.57
N PRO A 42 -27.64 44.48 -7.64
CA PRO A 42 -26.82 45.00 -8.72
C PRO A 42 -27.47 46.28 -9.31
N PRO A 43 -26.68 47.32 -9.63
CA PRO A 43 -27.24 48.59 -10.11
C PRO A 43 -28.06 48.36 -11.39
N GLY A 44 -29.36 48.65 -11.35
CA GLY A 44 -30.27 48.57 -12.50
C GLY A 44 -31.31 47.45 -12.45
N LEU A 45 -31.34 46.62 -11.39
CA LEU A 45 -32.35 45.58 -11.21
C LEU A 45 -33.41 46.04 -10.19
N THR A 46 -34.69 45.91 -10.53
CA THR A 46 -35.79 46.16 -9.59
C THR A 46 -35.88 45.04 -8.55
N GLU A 47 -36.46 45.31 -7.38
CA GLU A 47 -36.59 44.31 -6.30
C GLU A 47 -37.43 43.12 -6.76
N GLU A 48 -38.46 43.35 -7.58
CA GLU A 48 -39.30 42.32 -8.16
C GLU A 48 -38.50 41.38 -9.08
N GLU A 49 -37.68 41.92 -9.99
CA GLU A 49 -36.84 41.11 -10.89
C GLU A 49 -35.80 40.29 -10.12
N ALA A 50 -35.22 40.86 -9.06
CA ALA A 50 -34.27 40.15 -8.21
C ALA A 50 -34.92 38.94 -7.51
N GLN A 51 -36.16 39.09 -7.06
CA GLN A 51 -36.91 38.02 -6.43
C GLN A 51 -37.32 36.94 -7.43
N GLU A 52 -37.73 37.30 -8.64
CA GLU A 52 -38.02 36.34 -9.72
C GLU A 52 -36.78 35.50 -10.06
N LEU A 53 -35.61 36.13 -10.23
CA LEU A 53 -34.36 35.41 -10.49
C LEU A 53 -34.00 34.43 -9.36
N ARG A 54 -34.25 34.79 -8.09
CA ARG A 54 -34.04 33.88 -6.96
C ARG A 54 -34.96 32.66 -7.01
N THR A 55 -36.21 32.86 -7.40
CA THR A 55 -37.17 31.75 -7.55
C THR A 55 -36.79 30.83 -8.72
N GLU A 56 -36.39 31.40 -9.85
CA GLU A 56 -35.93 30.62 -11.00
C GLU A 56 -34.65 29.86 -10.68
N LEU A 57 -33.69 30.51 -10.01
CA LEU A 57 -32.46 29.85 -9.56
C LEU A 57 -32.77 28.65 -8.67
N THR A 58 -33.66 28.83 -7.68
CA THR A 58 -34.07 27.75 -6.78
C THR A 58 -34.68 26.58 -7.56
N LYS A 59 -35.57 26.87 -8.52
CA LYS A 59 -36.17 25.84 -9.37
C LYS A 59 -35.13 25.10 -10.22
N VAL A 60 -34.19 25.82 -10.83
CA VAL A 60 -33.10 25.22 -11.62
C VAL A 60 -32.21 24.34 -10.73
N GLU A 61 -31.91 24.76 -9.51
CA GLU A 61 -31.14 23.96 -8.55
C GLU A 61 -31.85 22.65 -8.16
N GLU A 62 -33.17 22.69 -7.97
CA GLU A 62 -34.00 21.51 -7.73
C GLU A 62 -34.03 20.56 -8.93
N GLU A 63 -34.16 21.09 -10.14
CA GLU A 63 -34.09 20.31 -11.38
C GLU A 63 -32.71 19.65 -11.53
N ILE A 64 -31.62 20.39 -11.28
CA ILE A 64 -30.25 19.85 -11.27
C ILE A 64 -30.13 18.70 -10.27
N ASN A 65 -30.66 18.87 -9.05
CA ASN A 65 -30.62 17.82 -8.04
C ASN A 65 -31.40 16.58 -8.49
N THR A 66 -32.60 16.78 -9.02
CA THR A 66 -33.42 15.69 -9.58
C THR A 66 -32.70 14.96 -10.70
N LEU A 67 -32.07 15.68 -11.63
CA LEU A 67 -31.31 15.09 -12.73
C LEU A 67 -30.12 14.27 -12.21
N ARG A 68 -29.41 14.73 -11.17
CA ARG A 68 -28.34 13.96 -10.52
C ARG A 68 -28.86 12.65 -9.93
N GLN A 69 -30.03 12.68 -9.28
CA GLN A 69 -30.65 11.48 -8.73
C GLN A 69 -31.04 10.49 -9.84
N VAL A 70 -31.67 10.99 -10.91
CA VAL A 70 -32.03 10.18 -12.09
C VAL A 70 -30.79 9.57 -12.75
N LEU A 71 -29.72 10.35 -12.91
CA LEU A 71 -28.46 9.88 -13.46
C LEU A 71 -27.87 8.78 -12.59
N SER A 72 -27.78 8.99 -11.28
CA SER A 72 -27.31 7.98 -10.33
C SER A 72 -28.16 6.71 -10.38
N ALA A 73 -29.47 6.82 -10.54
CA ALA A 73 -30.35 5.67 -10.74
C ALA A 73 -30.05 4.93 -12.05
N LYS A 74 -29.81 5.64 -13.16
CA LYS A 74 -29.42 5.06 -14.45
C LYS A 74 -28.04 4.40 -14.40
N GLU A 75 -27.08 4.99 -13.71
CA GLU A 75 -25.75 4.40 -13.50
C GLU A 75 -25.84 3.07 -12.75
N ARG A 76 -26.61 3.01 -11.66
CA ARG A 76 -26.88 1.74 -10.95
C ARG A 76 -27.55 0.71 -11.86
N HIS A 77 -28.54 1.13 -12.66
CA HIS A 77 -29.20 0.24 -13.61
C HIS A 77 -28.24 -0.31 -14.67
N ALA A 78 -27.34 0.53 -15.19
CA ALA A 78 -26.31 0.12 -16.14
C ALA A 78 -25.33 -0.89 -15.52
N ILE A 79 -24.92 -0.69 -14.26
CA ILE A 79 -24.09 -1.64 -13.51
C ILE A 79 -24.80 -2.99 -13.38
N GLU A 80 -26.09 -2.98 -13.04
CA GLU A 80 -26.89 -4.20 -12.92
C GLU A 80 -27.05 -4.93 -14.27
N LEU A 81 -27.26 -4.19 -15.36
CA LEU A 81 -27.27 -4.76 -16.71
C LEU A 81 -25.92 -5.37 -17.07
N LYS A 82 -24.79 -4.69 -16.81
CA LYS A 82 -23.44 -5.23 -17.01
C LYS A 82 -23.23 -6.52 -16.22
N ARG A 83 -23.70 -6.57 -14.97
CA ARG A 83 -23.66 -7.77 -14.13
C ARG A 83 -24.47 -8.92 -14.74
N LYS A 84 -25.70 -8.67 -15.19
CA LYS A 84 -26.56 -9.67 -15.85
C LYS A 84 -25.98 -10.18 -17.17
N LEU A 85 -25.29 -9.32 -17.91
CA LEU A 85 -24.57 -9.67 -19.15
C LEU A 85 -23.20 -10.33 -18.88
N GLY A 86 -22.76 -10.47 -17.63
CA GLY A 86 -21.48 -11.08 -17.28
C GLY A 86 -20.26 -10.16 -17.46
N LEU A 87 -20.47 -8.89 -17.82
CA LEU A 87 -19.46 -7.82 -17.95
C LEU A 87 -19.14 -7.16 -16.60
N SER A 88 -19.15 -7.94 -15.53
CA SER A 88 -18.86 -7.41 -14.19
C SER A 88 -17.35 -7.16 -14.07
N PRO A 89 -16.89 -5.99 -13.58
CA PRO A 89 -15.46 -5.69 -13.37
C PRO A 89 -14.72 -6.76 -12.55
N LEU A 90 -15.44 -7.41 -11.62
CA LEU A 90 -14.90 -8.50 -10.80
C LEU A 90 -14.65 -9.79 -11.60
N ASN A 91 -15.45 -10.03 -12.65
CA ASN A 91 -15.28 -11.19 -13.52
C ASN A 91 -14.06 -11.00 -14.43
N GLU A 92 -13.85 -9.81 -14.99
CA GLU A 92 -12.63 -9.48 -15.73
C GLU A 92 -11.38 -9.60 -14.86
N LEU A 93 -11.41 -9.08 -13.64
CA LEU A 93 -10.30 -9.20 -12.69
C LEU A 93 -9.99 -10.68 -12.38
N LYS A 94 -11.01 -11.48 -12.05
CA LYS A 94 -10.84 -12.91 -11.76
C LYS A 94 -10.25 -13.66 -12.95
N GLN A 95 -10.74 -13.40 -14.15
CA GLN A 95 -10.27 -14.04 -15.38
C GLN A 95 -8.82 -13.65 -15.69
N ASN A 96 -8.46 -12.37 -15.53
CA ASN A 96 -7.08 -11.91 -15.71
C ASN A 96 -6.13 -12.52 -14.68
N LEU A 97 -6.48 -12.53 -13.39
CA LEU A 97 -5.64 -13.18 -12.37
C LEU A 97 -5.47 -14.68 -12.61
N THR A 98 -6.55 -15.38 -12.99
CA THR A 98 -6.51 -16.82 -13.27
C THR A 98 -5.59 -17.09 -14.47
N LYS A 99 -5.70 -16.30 -15.54
CA LYS A 99 -4.82 -16.40 -16.70
C LYS A 99 -3.39 -16.06 -16.36
N SER A 100 -3.12 -14.92 -15.73
CA SER A 100 -1.76 -14.52 -15.35
C SER A 100 -1.10 -15.53 -14.41
N TRP A 101 -1.86 -16.14 -13.49
CA TRP A 101 -1.34 -17.23 -12.65
C TRP A 101 -1.01 -18.48 -13.47
N GLN A 102 -1.93 -18.90 -14.35
CA GLN A 102 -1.71 -20.04 -15.23
C GLN A 102 -0.51 -19.80 -16.17
N ASP A 103 -0.38 -18.58 -16.70
CA ASP A 103 0.71 -18.14 -17.57
C ASP A 103 2.05 -18.16 -16.83
N VAL A 104 2.09 -17.76 -15.56
CA VAL A 104 3.30 -17.89 -14.74
C VAL A 104 3.68 -19.35 -14.55
N GLN A 105 2.72 -20.22 -14.23
CA GLN A 105 2.97 -21.66 -14.07
C GLN A 105 3.44 -22.33 -15.35
N THR A 106 2.93 -21.92 -16.51
CA THR A 106 3.31 -22.49 -17.82
C THR A 106 4.43 -21.74 -18.50
N SER A 107 4.87 -20.60 -17.95
CA SER A 107 5.92 -19.79 -18.55
C SER A 107 7.21 -20.60 -18.67
N ASN A 108 7.90 -20.40 -19.81
CA ASN A 108 9.22 -20.95 -20.04
C ASN A 108 10.20 -20.55 -18.92
N ALA A 109 10.04 -19.37 -18.32
CA ALA A 109 10.85 -18.94 -17.19
C ALA A 109 10.64 -19.82 -15.95
N TYR A 110 9.39 -20.12 -15.57
CA TYR A 110 9.09 -21.02 -14.45
C TYR A 110 9.52 -22.46 -14.75
N LEU A 111 9.21 -22.98 -15.94
CA LEU A 111 9.61 -24.34 -16.33
C LEU A 111 11.14 -24.48 -16.43
N SER A 112 11.84 -23.49 -16.97
CA SER A 112 13.31 -23.50 -17.05
C SER A 112 13.96 -23.30 -15.68
N ALA A 113 13.38 -22.48 -14.81
CA ALA A 113 13.84 -22.30 -13.43
C ALA A 113 13.61 -23.58 -12.60
N SER A 114 12.46 -24.24 -12.77
CA SER A 114 12.19 -25.52 -12.12
C SER A 114 13.13 -26.61 -12.62
N ALA A 115 13.35 -26.69 -13.94
CA ALA A 115 14.29 -27.65 -14.53
C ALA A 115 15.73 -27.40 -14.08
N THR A 116 16.18 -26.15 -14.03
CA THR A 116 17.52 -25.81 -13.53
C THR A 116 17.64 -26.06 -12.03
N LEU A 117 16.59 -25.87 -11.24
CA LEU A 117 16.58 -26.21 -9.82
C LEU A 117 16.68 -27.73 -9.61
N ASP A 118 15.94 -28.52 -10.39
CA ASP A 118 16.05 -29.98 -10.39
C ASP A 118 17.46 -30.43 -10.79
N ASP A 119 18.04 -29.82 -11.82
CA ASP A 119 19.43 -30.09 -12.23
C ASP A 119 20.44 -29.72 -11.12
N ILE A 120 20.26 -28.58 -10.45
CA ILE A 120 21.14 -28.15 -9.35
C ILE A 120 21.03 -29.10 -8.16
N THR A 121 19.83 -29.48 -7.76
CA THR A 121 19.61 -30.42 -6.64
C THR A 121 20.15 -31.81 -6.94
N HIS A 122 20.14 -32.23 -8.21
CA HIS A 122 20.68 -33.51 -8.65
C HIS A 122 22.17 -33.44 -9.02
N SER A 123 22.74 -32.23 -9.07
CA SER A 123 24.13 -32.04 -9.46
C SER A 123 25.09 -32.69 -8.47
N GLU A 124 26.19 -33.20 -9.02
CA GLU A 124 27.31 -33.74 -8.25
C GLU A 124 27.91 -32.69 -7.30
N ALA A 125 27.85 -31.40 -7.65
CA ALA A 125 28.31 -30.32 -6.78
C ALA A 125 27.44 -30.17 -5.52
N TYR A 126 26.10 -30.19 -5.68
CA TYR A 126 25.17 -30.15 -4.54
C TYR A 126 25.30 -31.41 -3.68
N LYS A 127 25.28 -32.60 -4.31
CA LYS A 127 25.46 -33.88 -3.60
C LYS A 127 26.77 -33.94 -2.84
N LYS A 128 27.89 -33.58 -3.47
CA LYS A 128 29.21 -33.55 -2.83
C LYS A 128 29.28 -32.54 -1.69
N THR A 129 28.59 -31.40 -1.80
CA THR A 129 28.50 -30.41 -0.72
C THR A 129 27.64 -30.93 0.43
N GLN A 130 26.47 -31.51 0.14
CA GLN A 130 25.60 -32.15 1.12
C GLN A 130 26.31 -33.29 1.85
N GLU A 131 27.06 -34.10 1.09
CA GLU A 131 27.86 -35.20 1.63
C GLU A 131 29.02 -34.68 2.47
N THR A 132 29.76 -33.66 2.00
CA THR A 132 30.85 -33.04 2.76
C THR A 132 30.34 -32.41 4.06
N LEU A 133 29.20 -31.72 4.01
CA LEU A 133 28.56 -31.13 5.18
C LEU A 133 28.05 -32.21 6.14
N SER A 134 27.42 -33.28 5.63
CA SER A 134 27.00 -34.41 6.46
C SER A 134 28.20 -35.10 7.12
N GLN A 135 29.27 -35.36 6.37
CA GLN A 135 30.48 -35.98 6.89
C GLN A 135 31.17 -35.09 7.93
N ALA A 136 31.30 -33.79 7.66
CA ALA A 136 31.86 -32.83 8.61
C ALA A 136 30.98 -32.67 9.84
N GLY A 137 29.66 -32.65 9.67
CA GLY A 137 28.66 -32.57 10.73
C GLY A 137 28.66 -33.80 11.62
N GLN A 138 28.79 -35.00 11.06
CA GLN A 138 28.94 -36.23 11.82
C GLN A 138 30.27 -36.27 12.58
N LYS A 139 31.38 -35.89 11.92
CA LYS A 139 32.70 -35.81 12.58
C LYS A 139 32.70 -34.81 13.73
N THR A 140 32.05 -33.66 13.55
CA THR A 140 31.91 -32.62 14.59
C THR A 140 30.97 -33.06 15.70
N SER A 141 29.81 -33.66 15.36
CA SER A 141 28.88 -34.21 16.35
C SER A 141 29.52 -35.31 17.21
N ALA A 142 30.34 -36.17 16.60
CA ALA A 142 31.10 -37.19 17.32
C ALA A 142 32.13 -36.56 18.27
N ALA A 143 32.85 -35.51 17.82
CA ALA A 143 33.79 -34.77 18.66
C ALA A 143 33.09 -34.07 19.84
N LEU A 144 31.96 -33.38 19.60
CA LEU A 144 31.16 -32.75 20.65
C LEU A 144 30.63 -33.76 21.66
N THR A 145 30.13 -34.91 21.18
CA THR A 145 29.66 -36.00 22.05
C THR A 145 30.79 -36.56 22.91
N THR A 146 32.00 -36.69 22.35
CA THR A 146 33.19 -37.18 23.06
C THR A 146 33.63 -36.21 24.14
N VAL A 147 33.69 -34.91 23.84
CA VAL A 147 34.02 -33.86 24.82
C VAL A 147 32.94 -33.75 25.90
N GLY A 148 31.65 -33.80 25.52
CA GLY A 148 30.53 -33.80 26.45
C GLY A 148 30.53 -35.02 27.38
N SER A 149 30.90 -36.20 26.86
CA SER A 149 31.04 -37.43 27.64
C SER A 149 32.24 -37.37 28.59
N ALA A 150 33.37 -36.80 28.17
CA ALA A 150 34.53 -36.63 29.04
C ALA A 150 34.25 -35.65 30.21
N ILE A 151 33.53 -34.56 29.94
CA ILE A 151 33.09 -33.61 30.98
C ILE A 151 32.08 -34.26 31.91
N SER A 152 31.08 -34.97 31.36
CA SER A 152 30.06 -35.67 32.16
C SER A 152 30.68 -36.75 33.05
N LYS A 153 31.67 -37.48 32.54
CA LYS A 153 32.45 -38.45 33.31
C LYS A 153 33.23 -37.77 34.43
N LYS A 154 33.94 -36.67 34.15
CA LYS A 154 34.69 -35.92 35.16
C LYS A 154 33.80 -35.30 36.24
N LEU A 155 32.60 -34.85 35.88
CA LEU A 155 31.61 -34.34 36.82
C LEU A 155 30.98 -35.46 37.65
N GLY A 156 30.71 -36.62 37.03
CA GLY A 156 30.25 -37.83 37.72
C GLY A 156 31.26 -38.33 38.75
N ASP A 157 32.55 -38.39 38.37
CA ASP A 157 33.64 -38.80 39.25
C ASP A 157 33.79 -37.86 40.47
N MET A 158 33.59 -36.54 40.31
CA MET A 158 33.60 -35.59 41.43
C MET A 158 32.43 -35.79 42.40
N ARG A 159 31.25 -36.17 41.92
CA ARG A 159 30.08 -36.46 42.76
C ARG A 159 30.17 -37.83 43.45
N ALA A 160 31.04 -38.72 42.97
CA ALA A 160 31.27 -40.04 43.53
C ALA A 160 32.35 -40.07 44.63
N LEU A 161 33.01 -38.94 44.93
CA LEU A 161 33.94 -38.86 46.07
C LEU A 161 33.19 -38.89 47.41
N PRO A 162 33.68 -39.64 48.42
CA PRO A 162 33.05 -39.65 49.74
C PRO A 162 33.23 -38.28 50.41
N PHE A 163 32.11 -37.65 50.79
CA PHE A 163 32.12 -36.52 51.73
C PHE A 163 32.60 -37.01 53.10
N SER A 164 33.91 -37.06 53.31
CA SER A 164 34.48 -37.29 54.65
C SER A 164 34.65 -35.94 55.35
N ASN A 165 33.78 -35.72 56.33
CA ASN A 165 33.73 -34.55 57.19
C ASN A 165 35.04 -34.38 57.97
N SER A 166 35.80 -33.32 57.68
CA SER A 166 36.80 -32.80 58.60
C SER A 166 36.09 -31.99 59.69
N PHE A 167 35.55 -32.70 60.69
CA PHE A 167 35.24 -32.15 62.01
C PHE A 167 35.64 -33.18 63.07
N ARG A 168 36.88 -33.08 63.54
CA ARG A 168 37.26 -33.26 64.94
C ARG A 168 38.63 -32.65 65.19
#